data_AF-L7M9G9-F1
#
_entry.id   AF-L7M9G9-F1
#
_cell.length_a   1.000
_cell.length_b   1.000
_cell.length_c   1.000
_cell.angle_alpha   90.00
_cell.angle_beta   90.00
_cell.angle_gamma   90.00
#
_symmetry.space_group_name_H-M   'P 1'
#
loop_
_entity.id
_entity.type
_entity.pdbx_description
1 polymer ?
#
loop_
_entity_poly.entity_id
_entity_poly.type
_entity_poly.pdbx_seq_one_letter_code
_entity_poly.pdbx_strand_id
1 'polypeptide(L)'
;MASYGSPLPALVATAAFVLGCLVVPGSSQFADCSASRAQQCETVLLAQQVNDASRATVPELLTRCRYIRQNLNCLLNYTALCLPLEQKEEKSQVIVSARKYAYATCEDRDAVKEHWKDGACFQKPEVQRCINDYDAHMKKYQLNSKYPSEEQCRRYMDYQRCMRRATSLVCNKEGIEFLGLFLYDREPTLSWMCSDDYRQPLRIEAAPTPAINQATCTSLVSRDLQRCTDRHQKATAGLSYRKQSSTRKSTGLQLSDEEHKTRLCCAFGEFAHCVRTAVQVKCSTDRNALVESIVQQALEFVGNHCDNYYYGSSLCSTAISLTSTQAVMLFLALVSACFAVQH
;
A
#
# COMPACT_ATOMS: atom_id res chain seq x y z
N MET A 1 34.29 6.60 -91.79
CA MET A 1 32.92 7.01 -92.16
C MET A 1 32.18 7.18 -90.84
N ALA A 2 32.17 8.40 -90.31
CA ALA A 2 31.06 9.37 -90.43
C ALA A 2 29.87 8.98 -89.52
N SER A 3 29.18 9.86 -88.80
CA SER A 3 29.37 11.22 -88.29
C SER A 3 28.09 11.54 -87.50
N TYR A 4 28.15 12.47 -86.53
CA TYR A 4 27.02 13.19 -85.86
C TYR A 4 26.06 12.37 -84.97
N GLY A 5 25.56 12.86 -83.83
CA GLY A 5 25.56 14.22 -83.32
C GLY A 5 25.16 14.35 -81.84
N SER A 6 25.65 15.45 -81.27
CA SER A 6 25.22 16.38 -80.23
C SER A 6 24.24 16.01 -79.07
N PRO A 7 24.34 16.75 -77.94
CA PRO A 7 23.81 16.36 -76.63
C PRO A 7 22.52 17.10 -76.25
N LEU A 8 21.80 16.57 -75.24
CA LEU A 8 20.73 17.28 -74.52
C LEU A 8 20.97 17.22 -73.00
N PRO A 9 20.47 18.22 -72.24
CA PRO A 9 21.01 18.60 -70.95
C PRO A 9 20.15 18.14 -69.76
N ALA A 10 20.77 18.29 -68.58
CA ALA A 10 20.15 18.66 -67.31
C ALA A 10 19.06 17.72 -66.74
N LEU A 11 19.44 17.01 -65.68
CA LEU A 11 18.64 16.92 -64.46
C LEU A 11 19.59 16.61 -63.30
N VAL A 12 20.19 17.67 -62.74
CA VAL A 12 20.88 17.61 -61.45
C VAL A 12 19.79 17.51 -60.38
N ALA A 13 19.46 16.28 -59.99
CA ALA A 13 18.67 16.04 -58.80
C ALA A 13 19.57 16.21 -57.58
N THR A 14 19.58 17.41 -57.01
CA THR A 14 20.11 17.67 -55.67
C THR A 14 19.26 16.91 -54.65
N ALA A 15 19.71 15.71 -54.29
CA ALA A 15 19.20 14.99 -53.13
C ALA A 15 19.67 15.73 -51.87
N ALA A 16 18.81 16.59 -51.34
CA ALA A 16 18.96 17.15 -50.00
C ALA A 16 18.79 16.00 -48.99
N PHE A 17 19.91 15.39 -48.58
CA PHE A 17 19.96 14.54 -47.40
C PHE A 17 19.74 15.45 -46.18
N VAL A 18 18.47 15.62 -45.80
CA VAL A 18 18.12 16.09 -44.46
C VAL A 18 18.61 15.03 -43.50
N LEU A 19 19.78 15.27 -42.91
CA LEU A 19 20.27 14.55 -41.73
C LEU A 19 19.28 14.85 -40.59
N GLY A 20 18.18 14.11 -40.58
CA GLY A 20 17.29 14.05 -39.43
C GLY A 20 18.10 13.45 -38.29
N CYS A 21 18.50 14.30 -37.34
CA CYS A 21 18.90 13.85 -36.02
C CYS A 21 17.72 13.05 -35.45
N LEU A 22 17.77 11.73 -35.63
CA LEU A 22 17.04 10.79 -34.80
C LEU A 22 17.62 10.96 -33.40
N VAL A 23 17.08 11.93 -32.66
CA VAL A 23 17.08 11.89 -31.21
C VAL A 23 16.30 10.63 -30.90
N VAL A 24 17.02 9.51 -30.74
CA VAL A 24 16.48 8.32 -30.09
C VAL A 24 16.12 8.81 -28.69
N PRO A 25 14.84 8.94 -28.32
CA PRO A 25 14.53 9.14 -26.92
C PRO A 25 15.06 7.90 -26.23
N GLY A 26 16.15 8.08 -25.47
CA GLY A 26 16.60 7.07 -24.53
C GLY A 26 15.37 6.70 -23.72
N SER A 27 14.95 5.44 -23.80
CA SER A 27 13.85 4.90 -23.04
C SER A 27 14.26 4.86 -21.57
N SER A 28 14.26 6.04 -20.93
CA SER A 28 14.07 6.15 -19.50
C SER A 28 12.76 5.42 -19.23
N GLN A 29 12.86 4.24 -18.63
CA GLN A 29 11.73 3.58 -18.00
C GLN A 29 11.23 4.54 -16.92
N PHE A 30 10.40 5.50 -17.31
CA PHE A 30 9.69 6.34 -16.38
C PHE A 30 8.89 5.37 -15.51
N ALA A 31 9.26 5.31 -14.24
CA ALA A 31 8.44 4.65 -13.26
C ALA A 31 7.07 5.33 -13.32
N ASP A 32 6.07 4.57 -13.76
CA ASP A 32 4.69 5.04 -13.82
C ASP A 32 4.20 5.14 -12.37
N CYS A 33 4.38 6.33 -11.79
CA CYS A 33 3.97 6.65 -10.42
C CYS A 33 2.47 6.95 -10.30
N SER A 34 1.65 6.45 -11.22
CA SER A 34 0.20 6.55 -11.10
C SER A 34 -0.31 5.73 -9.91
N ALA A 35 -0.99 6.39 -8.98
CA ALA A 35 -1.62 5.75 -7.83
C ALA A 35 -2.64 4.67 -8.26
N SER A 36 -3.31 4.86 -9.40
CA SER A 36 -4.25 3.89 -9.96
C SER A 36 -3.58 2.57 -10.33
N ARG A 37 -2.38 2.60 -10.92
CA ARG A 37 -1.62 1.40 -11.29
C ARG A 37 -1.12 0.66 -10.05
N ALA A 38 -0.64 1.39 -9.05
CA ALA A 38 -0.25 0.79 -7.77
C ALA A 38 -1.42 0.11 -7.07
N GLN A 39 -2.57 0.79 -7.02
CA GLN A 39 -3.80 0.24 -6.47
C GLN A 39 -4.28 -1.00 -7.24
N GLN A 40 -4.14 -1.01 -8.57
CA GLN A 40 -4.45 -2.20 -9.37
C GLN A 40 -3.55 -3.38 -8.99
N CYS A 41 -2.24 -3.16 -8.87
CA CYS A 41 -1.29 -4.20 -8.48
C CYS A 41 -1.60 -4.77 -7.09
N GLU A 42 -1.90 -3.89 -6.13
CA GLU A 42 -2.33 -4.28 -4.78
C GLU A 42 -3.64 -5.06 -4.78
N THR A 43 -4.66 -4.59 -5.51
CA THR A 43 -5.96 -5.25 -5.60
C THR A 43 -5.83 -6.66 -6.16
N VAL A 44 -5.00 -6.86 -7.19
CA VAL A 44 -4.74 -8.19 -7.76
C VAL A 44 -4.09 -9.10 -6.72
N LEU A 45 -3.09 -8.61 -5.97
CA LEU A 45 -2.43 -9.40 -4.94
C LEU A 45 -3.40 -9.83 -3.83
N LEU A 46 -4.22 -8.90 -3.33
CA LEU A 46 -5.22 -9.18 -2.30
C LEU A 46 -6.29 -10.15 -2.80
N ALA A 47 -6.74 -10.00 -4.06
CA ALA A 47 -7.71 -10.91 -4.66
C ALA A 47 -7.18 -12.35 -4.75
N GLN A 48 -5.87 -12.54 -5.05
CA GLN A 48 -5.29 -13.89 -5.06
C GLN A 48 -5.32 -14.53 -3.67
N GLN A 49 -5.09 -13.76 -2.60
CA GLN A 49 -5.08 -14.30 -1.23
C GLN A 49 -6.44 -14.84 -0.76
N VAL A 50 -7.54 -14.34 -1.33
CA VAL A 50 -8.90 -14.81 -1.02
C VAL A 50 -9.27 -16.06 -1.84
N ASN A 51 -8.61 -16.27 -2.98
CA ASN A 51 -8.87 -17.40 -3.85
C ASN A 51 -8.22 -18.68 -3.30
N ASP A 52 -9.06 -19.69 -3.04
CA ASP A 52 -8.60 -21.00 -2.58
C ASP A 52 -7.70 -21.66 -3.65
N ALA A 53 -6.41 -21.80 -3.33
CA ALA A 53 -5.42 -22.42 -4.21
C ALA A 53 -5.51 -23.95 -4.22
N SER A 54 -6.17 -24.56 -3.23
CA SER A 54 -6.22 -26.02 -3.07
C SER A 54 -6.99 -26.74 -4.18
N ARG A 55 -7.81 -26.02 -4.96
CA ARG A 55 -8.64 -26.55 -6.05
C ARG A 55 -8.10 -26.26 -7.44
N ALA A 56 -7.02 -25.49 -7.55
CA ALA A 56 -6.47 -25.08 -8.84
C ALA A 56 -5.64 -26.19 -9.47
N THR A 57 -5.76 -26.35 -10.79
CA THR A 57 -4.89 -27.23 -11.57
C THR A 57 -3.48 -26.65 -11.68
N VAL A 58 -2.48 -27.49 -12.01
CA VAL A 58 -1.09 -27.03 -12.17
C VAL A 58 -0.95 -25.87 -13.18
N PRO A 59 -1.58 -25.89 -14.37
CA PRO A 59 -1.50 -24.75 -15.31
C PRO A 59 -2.16 -23.46 -14.78
N GLU A 60 -3.24 -23.57 -14.02
CA GLU A 60 -3.88 -22.43 -13.37
C GLU A 60 -2.98 -21.85 -12.27
N LEU A 61 -2.32 -22.71 -11.48
CA LEU A 61 -1.35 -22.29 -10.47
C LEU A 61 -0.14 -21.59 -11.10
N LEU A 62 0.46 -22.13 -12.17
CA LEU A 62 1.54 -21.46 -12.92
C LEU A 62 1.12 -20.06 -13.38
N THR A 63 -0.09 -19.95 -13.92
CA THR A 63 -0.63 -18.67 -14.37
C THR A 63 -0.79 -17.71 -13.19
N ARG A 64 -1.34 -18.18 -12.07
CA ARG A 64 -1.50 -17.42 -10.83
C ARG A 64 -0.15 -16.96 -10.27
N CYS A 65 0.86 -17.83 -10.23
CA CYS A 65 2.19 -17.52 -9.73
C CYS A 65 2.88 -16.43 -10.55
N ARG A 66 2.73 -16.48 -11.88
CA ARG A 66 3.17 -15.39 -12.77
C ARG A 66 2.47 -14.07 -12.45
N TYR A 67 1.14 -14.07 -12.26
CA TYR A 67 0.40 -12.86 -11.89
C TYR A 67 0.86 -12.28 -10.54
N ILE A 68 1.02 -13.13 -9.53
CA ILE A 68 1.50 -12.70 -8.21
C ILE A 68 2.88 -12.04 -8.34
N ARG A 69 3.82 -12.68 -9.04
CA ARG A 69 5.17 -12.17 -9.26
C ARG A 69 5.18 -10.82 -9.99
N GLN A 70 4.39 -10.67 -11.06
CA GLN A 70 4.29 -9.41 -11.81
C GLN A 70 3.74 -8.27 -10.95
N ASN A 71 2.67 -8.53 -10.19
CA ASN A 71 2.04 -7.50 -9.36
C ASN A 71 2.87 -7.17 -8.11
N LEU A 72 3.61 -8.14 -7.57
CA LEU A 72 4.57 -7.89 -6.50
C LEU A 72 5.74 -7.03 -6.98
N ASN A 73 6.29 -7.32 -8.17
CA ASN A 73 7.34 -6.49 -8.79
C ASN A 73 6.83 -5.06 -9.08
N CYS A 74 5.58 -4.92 -9.52
CA CYS A 74 4.93 -3.62 -9.69
C CYS A 74 4.90 -2.84 -8.37
N LEU A 75 4.43 -3.48 -7.29
CA LEU A 75 4.29 -2.83 -5.98
C LEU A 75 5.66 -2.50 -5.35
N LEU A 76 6.66 -3.36 -5.52
CA LEU A 76 8.04 -3.11 -5.10
C LEU A 76 8.60 -1.86 -5.78
N ASN A 77 8.52 -1.79 -7.10
CA ASN A 77 9.01 -0.64 -7.86
C ASN A 77 8.27 0.65 -7.51
N TYR A 78 6.94 0.59 -7.39
CA TYR A 78 6.14 1.75 -7.00
C TYR A 78 6.50 2.25 -5.60
N THR A 79 6.58 1.34 -4.62
CA THR A 79 6.93 1.69 -3.24
C THR A 79 8.32 2.31 -3.17
N ALA A 80 9.30 1.72 -3.87
CA ALA A 80 10.66 2.22 -3.88
C ALA A 80 10.75 3.62 -4.52
N LEU A 81 10.17 3.81 -5.71
CA LEU A 81 10.43 4.97 -6.56
C LEU A 81 9.44 6.12 -6.39
N CYS A 82 8.20 5.83 -5.98
CA CYS A 82 7.11 6.79 -6.08
C CYS A 82 6.57 7.26 -4.72
N LEU A 83 6.83 6.51 -3.64
CA LEU A 83 6.29 6.83 -2.33
C LEU A 83 7.28 7.60 -1.45
N PRO A 84 6.80 8.58 -0.67
CA PRO A 84 7.59 9.19 0.39
C PRO A 84 7.83 8.17 1.51
N LEU A 85 8.92 8.36 2.27
CA LEU A 85 9.40 7.39 3.26
C LEU A 85 8.32 6.97 4.26
N GLU A 86 7.48 7.91 4.67
CA GLU A 86 6.41 7.72 5.64
C GLU A 86 5.36 6.71 5.14
N GLN A 87 5.11 6.67 3.82
CA GLN A 87 4.14 5.77 3.20
C GLN A 87 4.75 4.44 2.78
N LYS A 88 6.09 4.34 2.68
CA LYS A 88 6.77 3.10 2.31
C LYS A 88 6.53 1.99 3.32
N GLU A 89 6.49 2.32 4.62
CA GLU A 89 6.26 1.35 5.69
C GLU A 89 4.87 0.69 5.58
N GLU A 90 3.83 1.49 5.33
CA GLU A 90 2.46 1.00 5.14
C GLU A 90 2.39 0.00 3.97
N LYS A 91 2.94 0.38 2.81
CA LYS A 91 2.96 -0.50 1.63
C LYS A 91 3.87 -1.71 1.79
N SER A 92 4.89 -1.63 2.65
CA SER A 92 5.75 -2.78 2.94
C SER A 92 4.98 -3.96 3.55
N GLN A 93 3.93 -3.71 4.34
CA GLN A 93 3.13 -4.78 4.94
C GLN A 93 2.38 -5.59 3.87
N VAL A 94 1.85 -4.91 2.85
CA VAL A 94 1.19 -5.55 1.70
C VAL A 94 2.21 -6.39 0.91
N ILE A 95 3.41 -5.85 0.68
CA ILE A 95 4.51 -6.57 0.00
C ILE A 95 4.90 -7.83 0.78
N VAL A 96 5.09 -7.73 2.10
CA VAL A 96 5.45 -8.86 2.97
C VAL A 96 4.35 -9.92 2.97
N SER A 97 3.08 -9.51 3.08
CA SER A 97 1.93 -10.41 3.04
C SER A 97 1.83 -11.13 1.68
N ALA A 98 1.95 -10.38 0.59
CA ALA A 98 1.94 -10.92 -0.77
C ALA A 98 3.09 -11.90 -1.00
N ARG A 99 4.30 -11.62 -0.50
CA ARG A 99 5.43 -12.54 -0.60
C ARG A 99 5.19 -13.83 0.18
N LYS A 100 4.67 -13.75 1.41
CA LYS A 100 4.33 -14.94 2.22
C LYS A 100 3.32 -15.83 1.49
N TYR A 101 2.31 -15.22 0.89
CA TYR A 101 1.33 -15.95 0.08
C TYR A 101 1.95 -16.56 -1.19
N ALA A 102 2.80 -15.80 -1.89
CA ALA A 102 3.53 -16.28 -3.06
C ALA A 102 4.38 -17.51 -2.72
N TYR A 103 5.11 -17.46 -1.61
CA TYR A 103 5.91 -18.58 -1.13
C TYR A 103 5.05 -19.83 -0.89
N ALA A 104 3.98 -19.69 -0.10
CA ALA A 104 3.09 -20.82 0.23
C ALA A 104 2.38 -21.42 -1.00
N THR A 105 2.10 -20.60 -2.02
CA THR A 105 1.32 -21.02 -3.18
C THR A 105 2.18 -21.50 -4.36
N CYS A 106 3.42 -21.00 -4.48
CA CYS A 106 4.25 -21.13 -5.69
C CYS A 106 5.64 -21.72 -5.43
N GLU A 107 6.05 -21.89 -4.17
CA GLU A 107 7.42 -22.32 -3.85
C GLU A 107 7.48 -23.41 -2.78
N ASP A 108 6.39 -23.66 -2.05
CA ASP A 108 6.33 -24.72 -1.05
C ASP A 108 6.41 -26.12 -1.68
N ARG A 109 6.74 -27.13 -0.89
CA ARG A 109 7.05 -28.50 -1.37
C ARG A 109 5.92 -29.15 -2.15
N ASP A 110 4.68 -28.80 -1.81
CA ASP A 110 3.46 -29.31 -2.45
C ASP A 110 2.91 -28.35 -3.52
N ALA A 111 3.58 -27.20 -3.73
CA ALA A 111 3.24 -26.22 -4.75
C ALA A 111 3.86 -26.56 -6.11
N VAL A 112 3.47 -25.79 -7.13
CA VAL A 112 4.13 -25.80 -8.42
C VAL A 112 5.53 -25.22 -8.23
N LYS A 113 6.60 -26.02 -8.39
CA LYS A 113 7.99 -25.55 -8.25
C LYS A 113 8.33 -24.46 -9.27
N GLU A 114 8.16 -23.20 -8.88
CA GLU A 114 8.43 -22.03 -9.71
C GLU A 114 9.26 -20.99 -8.93
N HIS A 115 10.49 -21.36 -8.54
CA HIS A 115 11.37 -20.50 -7.75
C HIS A 115 12.62 -20.09 -8.55
N TRP A 116 13.07 -18.84 -8.36
CA TRP A 116 14.35 -18.37 -8.92
C TRP A 116 15.56 -19.24 -8.50
N LYS A 117 15.50 -19.92 -7.35
CA LYS A 117 16.56 -20.82 -6.84
C LYS A 117 16.75 -22.05 -7.72
N ASP A 118 15.68 -22.48 -8.38
CA ASP A 118 15.68 -23.62 -9.29
C ASP A 118 16.25 -23.22 -10.67
N GLY A 119 16.28 -21.92 -10.97
CA GLY A 119 16.77 -21.38 -12.24
C GLY A 119 18.28 -21.27 -12.32
N ALA A 120 18.87 -21.77 -13.42
CA ALA A 120 20.31 -21.62 -13.70
C ALA A 120 20.76 -20.17 -13.95
N CYS A 121 19.82 -19.24 -14.20
CA CYS A 121 20.09 -17.82 -14.46
C CYS A 121 20.89 -17.16 -13.34
N PHE A 122 20.44 -17.28 -12.08
CA PHE A 122 21.10 -16.61 -10.97
C PHE A 122 22.41 -17.28 -10.54
N GLN A 123 22.72 -18.46 -11.08
CA GLN A 123 23.98 -19.16 -10.85
C GLN A 123 25.05 -18.79 -11.90
N LYS A 124 24.71 -18.01 -12.93
CA LYS A 124 25.66 -17.60 -13.98
C LYS A 124 26.77 -16.71 -13.42
N PRO A 125 28.01 -16.81 -13.94
CA PRO A 125 29.16 -16.07 -13.43
C PRO A 125 28.96 -14.54 -13.38
N GLU A 126 28.28 -13.97 -14.37
CA GLU A 126 28.00 -12.53 -14.49
C GLU A 126 27.09 -12.05 -13.35
N VAL A 127 26.09 -12.85 -13.00
CA VAL A 127 25.17 -12.58 -11.90
C VAL A 127 25.87 -12.79 -10.56
N GLN A 128 26.62 -13.88 -10.42
CA GLN A 128 27.39 -14.19 -9.21
C GLN A 128 28.46 -13.14 -8.90
N ARG A 129 29.07 -12.53 -9.92
CA ARG A 129 29.96 -11.38 -9.71
C ARG A 129 29.25 -10.22 -9.01
N CYS A 130 28.07 -9.81 -9.50
CA CYS A 130 27.29 -8.75 -8.86
C CYS A 130 26.95 -9.07 -7.40
N ILE A 131 26.58 -10.33 -7.12
CA ILE A 131 26.26 -10.82 -5.77
C ILE A 131 27.48 -10.74 -4.85
N ASN A 132 28.61 -11.29 -5.30
CA ASN A 132 29.83 -11.34 -4.49
C ASN A 132 30.40 -9.95 -4.20
N ASP A 133 30.39 -9.05 -5.19
CA ASP A 133 30.83 -7.67 -5.04
C ASP A 133 29.96 -6.92 -4.01
N TYR A 134 28.64 -7.11 -4.09
CA TYR A 134 27.70 -6.53 -3.13
C TYR A 134 27.91 -7.08 -1.71
N ASP A 135 28.01 -8.40 -1.55
CA ASP A 135 28.20 -9.05 -0.25
C ASP A 135 29.52 -8.60 0.40
N ALA A 136 30.59 -8.45 -0.39
CA ALA A 136 31.86 -7.92 0.08
C ALA A 136 31.73 -6.49 0.64
N HIS A 137 30.94 -5.63 -0.01
CA HIS A 137 30.68 -4.27 0.45
C HIS A 137 29.73 -4.20 1.65
N MET A 138 28.79 -5.14 1.76
CA MET A 138 27.76 -5.11 2.79
C MET A 138 28.18 -5.72 4.13
N LYS A 139 29.21 -6.56 4.16
CA LYS A 139 29.75 -7.18 5.39
C LYS A 139 30.01 -6.23 6.56
N LYS A 140 30.27 -4.95 6.28
CA LYS A 140 30.59 -3.92 7.29
C LYS A 140 29.37 -3.20 7.87
N TYR A 141 28.16 -3.42 7.34
CA TYR A 141 26.95 -2.77 7.82
C TYR A 141 26.14 -3.72 8.70
N GLN A 142 25.80 -3.28 9.91
CA GLN A 142 24.85 -3.98 10.78
C GLN A 142 23.44 -3.45 10.51
N LEU A 143 22.47 -4.34 10.28
CA LEU A 143 21.05 -4.01 10.03
C LEU A 143 20.27 -3.69 11.32
N ASN A 144 20.92 -3.13 12.33
CA ASN A 144 20.29 -2.87 13.65
C ASN A 144 19.49 -1.55 13.68
N SER A 145 19.38 -0.85 12.56
CA SER A 145 18.62 0.39 12.43
C SER A 145 17.32 0.13 11.68
N LYS A 146 16.22 0.74 12.15
CA LYS A 146 14.91 0.72 11.47
C LYS A 146 15.00 1.23 10.03
N TYR A 147 15.88 2.22 9.79
CA TYR A 147 16.09 2.83 8.48
C TYR A 147 17.52 2.56 7.99
N PRO A 148 17.71 2.21 6.71
CA PRO A 148 19.04 2.10 6.12
C PRO A 148 19.72 3.47 6.08
N SER A 149 21.04 3.47 6.16
CA SER A 149 21.82 4.67 5.84
C SER A 149 21.77 4.98 4.36
N GLU A 150 22.02 6.25 4.01
CA GLU A 150 22.15 6.67 2.59
C GLU A 150 23.19 5.82 1.85
N GLU A 151 24.26 5.44 2.55
CA GLU A 151 25.31 4.59 1.98
C GLU A 151 24.83 3.17 1.67
N GLN A 152 24.05 2.55 2.58
CA GLN A 152 23.46 1.24 2.32
C GLN A 152 22.54 1.29 1.10
N CYS A 153 21.70 2.33 0.99
CA CYS A 153 20.85 2.48 -0.18
C CYS A 153 21.64 2.71 -1.46
N ARG A 154 22.68 3.55 -1.43
CA ARG A 154 23.56 3.76 -2.60
C ARG A 154 24.17 2.45 -3.10
N ARG A 155 24.71 1.63 -2.19
CA ARG A 155 25.29 0.32 -2.52
C ARG A 155 24.24 -0.66 -3.06
N TYR A 156 23.05 -0.65 -2.48
CA TYR A 156 21.94 -1.44 -2.98
C TYR A 156 21.53 -1.03 -4.41
N MET A 157 21.46 0.27 -4.70
CA MET A 157 21.14 0.77 -6.05
C MET A 157 22.21 0.40 -7.08
N ASP A 158 23.50 0.43 -6.71
CA ASP A 158 24.59 -0.06 -7.55
C ASP A 158 24.44 -1.55 -7.86
N TYR A 159 24.13 -2.34 -6.83
CA TYR A 159 23.88 -3.77 -6.95
C TYR A 159 22.66 -4.06 -7.85
N GLN A 160 21.54 -3.37 -7.65
CA GLN A 160 20.34 -3.52 -8.48
C GLN A 160 20.62 -3.18 -9.96
N ARG A 161 21.41 -2.14 -10.23
CA ARG A 161 21.86 -1.80 -11.60
C ARG A 161 22.76 -2.88 -12.20
N CYS A 162 23.70 -3.43 -11.42
CA CYS A 162 24.55 -4.54 -11.83
C CYS A 162 23.68 -5.76 -12.20
N MET A 163 22.77 -6.14 -11.31
CA MET A 163 21.88 -7.28 -11.48
C MET A 163 21.00 -7.15 -12.73
N ARG A 164 20.38 -5.99 -12.96
CA ARG A 164 19.58 -5.73 -14.18
C ARG A 164 20.40 -5.93 -15.46
N ARG A 165 21.64 -5.42 -15.49
CA ARG A 165 22.53 -5.58 -16.65
C ARG A 165 22.94 -7.04 -16.83
N ALA A 166 23.40 -7.68 -15.76
CA ALA A 166 23.83 -9.07 -15.80
C ALA A 166 22.71 -10.00 -16.26
N THR A 167 21.52 -9.91 -15.65
CA THR A 167 20.38 -10.76 -16.04
C THR A 167 19.90 -10.47 -17.46
N SER A 168 19.91 -9.22 -17.92
CA SER A 168 19.57 -8.90 -19.31
C SER A 168 20.55 -9.50 -20.33
N LEU A 169 21.79 -9.78 -19.91
CA LEU A 169 22.83 -10.36 -20.76
C LEU A 169 22.75 -11.88 -20.82
N VAL A 170 22.51 -12.54 -19.69
CA VAL A 170 22.70 -14.00 -19.58
C VAL A 170 21.45 -14.81 -19.24
N CYS A 171 20.34 -14.15 -18.92
CA CYS A 171 19.10 -14.83 -18.57
C CYS A 171 18.06 -14.76 -19.69
N ASN A 172 17.22 -15.79 -19.76
CA ASN A 172 16.03 -15.76 -20.60
C ASN A 172 14.97 -14.82 -19.98
N LYS A 173 13.90 -14.56 -20.74
CA LYS A 173 12.79 -13.69 -20.31
C LYS A 173 12.23 -14.08 -18.94
N GLU A 174 12.05 -15.37 -18.69
CA GLU A 174 11.53 -15.88 -17.42
C GLU A 174 12.47 -15.56 -16.24
N GLY A 175 13.78 -15.80 -16.39
CA GLY A 175 14.77 -15.44 -15.37
C GLY A 175 14.80 -13.94 -15.06
N ILE A 176 14.59 -13.08 -16.08
CA ILE A 176 14.49 -11.63 -15.88
C ILE A 176 13.25 -11.27 -15.05
N GLU A 177 12.11 -11.94 -15.26
CA GLU A 177 10.89 -11.69 -14.49
C GLU A 177 11.05 -12.05 -12.99
N PHE A 178 11.98 -12.94 -12.64
CA PHE A 178 12.30 -13.28 -11.25
C PHE A 178 13.20 -12.25 -10.55
N LEU A 179 13.77 -11.28 -11.28
CA LEU A 179 14.77 -10.37 -10.72
C LEU A 179 14.25 -9.58 -9.51
N GLY A 180 13.03 -9.05 -9.54
CA GLY A 180 12.49 -8.29 -8.41
C GLY A 180 12.28 -9.15 -7.17
N LEU A 181 11.79 -10.38 -7.35
CA LEU A 181 11.65 -11.38 -6.27
C LEU A 181 13.01 -11.76 -5.69
N PHE A 182 14.00 -12.00 -6.54
CA PHE A 182 15.37 -12.31 -6.13
C PHE A 182 15.99 -11.19 -5.28
N LEU A 183 15.83 -9.94 -5.73
CA LEU A 183 16.32 -8.77 -5.02
C LEU A 183 15.63 -8.58 -3.67
N TYR A 184 14.31 -8.83 -3.60
CA TYR A 184 13.54 -8.81 -2.36
C TYR A 184 14.00 -9.90 -1.39
N ASP A 185 14.16 -11.14 -1.85
CA ASP A 185 14.52 -12.26 -0.98
C ASP A 185 15.91 -12.11 -0.36
N ARG A 186 16.84 -11.46 -1.06
CA ARG A 186 18.16 -11.16 -0.51
C ARG A 186 18.15 -9.97 0.44
N GLU A 187 17.42 -8.92 0.09
CA GLU A 187 17.44 -7.64 0.80
C GLU A 187 16.03 -7.07 0.95
N PRO A 188 15.21 -7.67 1.82
CA PRO A 188 13.78 -7.36 1.87
C PRO A 188 13.57 -5.89 2.18
N THR A 189 14.23 -5.34 3.20
CA THR A 189 14.11 -3.94 3.62
C THR A 189 14.61 -2.97 2.55
N LEU A 190 15.79 -3.22 1.96
CA LEU A 190 16.38 -2.28 0.98
C LEU A 190 15.59 -2.25 -0.33
N SER A 191 14.98 -3.38 -0.72
CA SER A 191 14.29 -3.53 -2.00
C SER A 191 13.08 -2.63 -2.23
N TRP A 192 12.41 -2.22 -1.16
CA TRP A 192 11.28 -1.28 -1.24
C TRP A 192 11.56 0.06 -0.56
N MET A 193 12.62 0.20 0.25
CA MET A 193 12.98 1.49 0.86
C MET A 193 13.87 2.35 -0.02
N CYS A 194 14.85 1.75 -0.69
CA CYS A 194 15.89 2.49 -1.37
C CYS A 194 15.47 2.96 -2.75
N SER A 195 15.80 4.22 -3.05
CA SER A 195 15.68 4.87 -4.34
C SER A 195 16.82 5.87 -4.52
N ASP A 196 16.98 6.38 -5.74
CA ASP A 196 18.01 7.40 -6.01
C ASP A 196 17.81 8.68 -5.16
N ASP A 197 16.56 8.98 -4.80
CA ASP A 197 16.19 10.12 -3.96
C ASP A 197 16.10 9.80 -2.46
N TYR A 198 16.53 8.60 -2.04
CA TYR A 198 16.46 8.20 -0.64
C TYR A 198 17.26 9.15 0.25
N ARG A 199 16.58 9.74 1.24
CA ARG A 199 17.19 10.46 2.35
C ARG A 199 16.87 9.70 3.62
N GLN A 200 17.91 9.42 4.41
CA GLN A 200 17.67 8.89 5.75
C GLN A 200 16.90 9.96 6.52
N PRO A 201 15.76 9.62 7.17
CA PRO A 201 15.04 10.60 7.97
C PRO A 201 16.03 11.09 9.01
N LEU A 202 16.19 12.41 9.09
CA LEU A 202 17.09 13.02 10.07
C LEU A 202 16.75 12.38 11.41
N ARG A 203 17.72 11.64 11.99
CA ARG A 203 17.73 11.43 13.43
C ARG A 203 17.81 12.85 13.97
N ILE A 204 16.65 13.43 14.28
CA ILE A 204 16.59 14.40 15.34
C ILE A 204 17.09 13.59 16.53
N GLU A 205 18.41 13.58 16.77
CA GLU A 205 18.91 13.51 18.13
C GLU A 205 18.02 14.49 18.84
N ALA A 206 17.11 13.98 19.66
CA ALA A 206 16.12 14.80 20.32
C ALA A 206 16.90 15.95 20.96
N ALA A 207 16.90 17.13 20.32
CA ALA A 207 17.34 18.36 20.94
C ALA A 207 16.55 18.37 22.23
N PRO A 208 17.19 18.27 23.42
CA PRO A 208 16.59 17.72 24.63
C PRO A 208 15.18 18.24 24.77
N THR A 209 14.23 17.46 24.23
CA THR A 209 12.84 17.83 24.30
C THR A 209 12.51 17.51 25.74
N PRO A 210 11.81 18.40 26.46
CA PRO A 210 11.43 18.13 27.82
C PRO A 210 10.46 16.95 27.81
N ALA A 211 10.99 15.72 27.84
CA ALA A 211 10.28 14.44 27.90
C ALA A 211 9.36 14.36 29.13
N ILE A 212 9.52 15.31 30.04
CA ILE A 212 8.64 15.57 31.17
C ILE A 212 7.21 15.91 30.69
N ASN A 213 7.01 16.60 29.57
CA ASN A 213 5.67 17.10 29.18
C ASN A 213 4.81 16.07 28.41
N GLN A 214 5.41 15.25 27.53
CA GLN A 214 4.65 14.21 26.81
C GLN A 214 4.19 13.10 27.74
N ALA A 215 5.07 12.55 28.58
CA ALA A 215 4.70 11.55 29.58
C ALA A 215 3.63 12.06 30.56
N THR A 216 3.73 13.34 30.95
CA THR A 216 2.72 14.01 31.79
C THR A 216 1.38 14.12 31.07
N CYS A 217 1.34 14.57 29.81
CA CYS A 217 0.11 14.65 29.03
C CYS A 217 -0.55 13.27 28.88
N THR A 218 0.20 12.23 28.46
CA THR A 218 -0.36 10.88 28.29
C THR A 218 -0.95 10.34 29.59
N SER A 219 -0.31 10.62 30.74
CA SER A 219 -0.86 10.26 32.05
C SER A 219 -2.15 11.02 32.38
N LEU A 220 -2.24 12.32 32.06
CA LEU A 220 -3.41 13.18 32.31
C LEU A 220 -4.63 12.79 31.47
N VAL A 221 -4.39 12.33 30.23
CA VAL A 221 -5.46 11.95 29.29
C VAL A 221 -5.77 10.46 29.29
N SER A 222 -4.95 9.61 29.93
CA SER A 222 -5.09 8.14 29.94
C SER A 222 -6.52 7.64 30.19
N ARG A 223 -7.18 8.18 31.21
CA ARG A 223 -8.58 7.83 31.56
C ARG A 223 -9.58 8.24 30.48
N ASP A 224 -9.36 9.38 29.83
CA ASP A 224 -10.27 9.84 28.77
C ASP A 224 -10.03 9.09 27.47
N LEU A 225 -8.77 8.78 27.15
CA LEU A 225 -8.43 7.89 26.03
C LEU A 225 -9.11 6.53 26.21
N GLN A 226 -9.02 5.93 27.40
CA GLN A 226 -9.71 4.68 27.69
C GLN A 226 -11.22 4.79 27.50
N ARG A 227 -11.86 5.86 27.97
CA ARG A 227 -13.29 6.10 27.72
C ARG A 227 -13.62 6.25 26.24
N CYS A 228 -12.78 6.94 25.47
CA CYS A 228 -12.95 7.07 24.02
C CYS A 228 -12.87 5.70 23.35
N THR A 229 -11.87 4.88 23.72
CA THR A 229 -11.69 3.51 23.21
C THR A 229 -12.87 2.60 23.58
N ASP A 230 -13.33 2.62 24.83
CA ASP A 230 -14.46 1.79 25.28
C ASP A 230 -15.75 2.14 24.51
N ARG A 231 -15.99 3.44 24.28
CA ARG A 231 -17.14 3.91 23.48
C ARG A 231 -17.03 3.44 22.04
N HIS A 232 -15.84 3.56 21.43
CA HIS A 232 -15.60 3.12 20.07
C HIS A 232 -15.83 1.61 19.95
N GLN A 233 -15.21 0.80 20.82
CA GLN A 233 -15.39 -0.65 20.85
C GLN A 233 -16.85 -1.06 21.04
N LYS A 234 -17.61 -0.35 21.89
CA LYS A 234 -19.03 -0.60 22.06
C LYS A 234 -19.85 -0.25 20.82
N ALA A 235 -19.50 0.82 20.11
CA ALA A 235 -20.17 1.23 18.88
C ALA A 235 -19.84 0.28 17.70
N THR A 236 -18.65 -0.31 17.70
CA THR A 236 -18.22 -1.28 16.67
C THR A 236 -18.47 -2.74 17.06
N ALA A 237 -18.94 -3.00 18.28
CA ALA A 237 -19.27 -4.34 18.74
C ALA A 237 -20.38 -4.95 17.87
N GLY A 238 -20.06 -6.04 17.18
CA GLY A 238 -20.97 -6.69 16.23
C GLY A 238 -20.89 -6.18 14.79
N LEU A 239 -20.08 -5.14 14.53
CA LEU A 239 -19.69 -4.71 13.17
C LEU A 239 -18.39 -5.39 12.69
N SER A 240 -17.84 -6.35 13.44
CA SER A 240 -16.73 -7.16 12.93
C SER A 240 -17.16 -7.85 11.63
N TYR A 241 -16.49 -7.52 10.52
CA TYR A 241 -16.71 -8.08 9.19
C TYR A 241 -16.86 -9.61 9.26
N ARG A 242 -18.11 -10.08 9.28
CA ARG A 242 -18.43 -11.51 9.27
C ARG A 242 -18.34 -11.95 7.82
N LYS A 243 -17.17 -12.48 7.45
CA LYS A 243 -16.95 -13.25 6.22
C LYS A 243 -18.14 -14.20 6.05
N GLN A 244 -19.00 -13.95 5.07
CA GLN A 244 -20.22 -14.73 4.83
C GLN A 244 -19.83 -16.17 4.45
N SER A 245 -19.72 -17.04 5.46
CA SER A 245 -19.91 -18.47 5.25
C SER A 245 -21.42 -18.70 5.17
N SER A 246 -21.91 -18.94 3.96
CA SER A 246 -23.24 -19.49 3.70
C SER A 246 -23.40 -20.83 4.43
N THR A 247 -23.94 -20.82 5.65
CA THR A 247 -24.92 -21.78 6.20
C THR A 247 -25.12 -21.51 7.69
N ARG A 248 -26.11 -20.66 8.04
CA ARG A 248 -27.06 -20.92 9.13
C ARG A 248 -28.09 -19.80 9.19
N LYS A 249 -29.34 -20.22 9.12
CA LYS A 249 -30.57 -19.45 9.26
C LYS A 249 -30.61 -18.86 10.67
N SER A 250 -30.25 -17.59 10.85
CA SER A 250 -30.57 -16.83 12.07
C SER A 250 -31.31 -15.56 11.70
N THR A 251 -32.51 -15.45 12.25
CA THR A 251 -33.49 -14.38 12.12
C THR A 251 -32.98 -13.09 12.77
N GLY A 252 -32.13 -12.35 12.07
CA GLY A 252 -31.71 -11.00 12.44
C GLY A 252 -31.72 -10.12 11.20
N LEU A 253 -32.30 -8.92 11.30
CA LEU A 253 -32.31 -7.92 10.21
C LEU A 253 -30.88 -7.75 9.67
N GLN A 254 -30.68 -8.11 8.41
CA GLN A 254 -29.41 -7.87 7.72
C GLN A 254 -29.28 -6.38 7.46
N LEU A 255 -28.30 -5.73 8.10
CA LEU A 255 -27.88 -4.37 7.77
C LEU A 255 -27.23 -4.38 6.38
N SER A 256 -27.53 -3.36 5.57
CA SER A 256 -26.88 -3.15 4.27
C SER A 256 -25.37 -2.88 4.46
N ASP A 257 -24.54 -3.29 3.50
CA ASP A 257 -23.09 -3.03 3.52
C ASP A 257 -22.78 -1.53 3.64
N GLU A 258 -23.63 -0.67 3.07
CA GLU A 258 -23.51 0.79 3.20
C GLU A 258 -23.86 1.29 4.62
N GLU A 259 -24.83 0.68 5.28
CA GLU A 259 -25.17 1.01 6.68
C GLU A 259 -24.06 0.54 7.62
N HIS A 260 -23.45 -0.61 7.33
CA HIS A 260 -22.32 -1.13 8.08
C HIS A 260 -21.11 -0.21 7.96
N LYS A 261 -20.74 0.17 6.74
CA LYS A 261 -19.66 1.13 6.46
C LYS A 261 -19.92 2.47 7.14
N THR A 262 -21.13 2.99 6.99
CA THR A 262 -21.53 4.26 7.62
C THR A 262 -21.37 4.20 9.14
N ARG A 263 -21.88 3.14 9.80
CA ARG A 263 -21.73 2.99 11.26
C ARG A 263 -20.27 2.89 11.70
N LEU A 264 -19.45 2.12 10.99
CA LEU A 264 -18.03 1.97 11.30
C LEU A 264 -17.28 3.30 11.17
N CYS A 265 -17.47 3.99 10.05
CA CYS A 265 -16.80 5.26 9.79
C CYS A 265 -17.26 6.37 10.76
N CYS A 266 -18.54 6.44 11.09
CA CYS A 266 -19.05 7.42 12.04
C CYS A 266 -18.57 7.16 13.48
N ALA A 267 -18.56 5.89 13.91
CA ALA A 267 -17.98 5.51 15.20
C ALA A 267 -16.48 5.85 15.30
N PHE A 268 -15.77 5.77 14.17
CA PHE A 268 -14.38 6.20 14.08
C PHE A 268 -14.24 7.73 14.17
N GLY A 269 -15.06 8.48 13.43
CA GLY A 269 -15.09 9.95 13.50
C GLY A 269 -15.36 10.47 14.91
N GLU A 270 -16.31 9.87 15.62
CA GLU A 270 -16.58 10.17 17.04
C GLU A 270 -15.40 9.86 17.96
N PHE A 271 -14.72 8.73 17.75
CA PHE A 271 -13.51 8.38 18.49
C PHE A 271 -12.41 9.43 18.29
N ALA A 272 -12.10 9.79 17.04
CA ALA A 272 -11.07 10.76 16.72
C ALA A 272 -11.38 12.15 17.30
N HIS A 273 -12.66 12.57 17.26
CA HIS A 273 -13.09 13.81 17.91
C HIS A 273 -12.97 13.74 19.44
N CYS A 274 -13.35 12.63 20.06
CA CYS A 274 -13.21 12.39 21.50
C CYS A 274 -11.74 12.53 21.97
N VAL A 275 -10.81 11.89 21.24
CA VAL A 275 -9.37 11.96 21.53
C VAL A 275 -8.84 13.38 21.38
N ARG A 276 -9.21 14.08 20.29
CA ARG A 276 -8.84 15.50 20.07
C ARG A 276 -9.26 16.38 21.22
N THR A 277 -10.53 16.29 21.63
CA THR A 277 -11.08 17.09 22.72
C THR A 277 -10.40 16.78 24.06
N ALA A 278 -10.16 15.50 24.37
CA ALA A 278 -9.49 15.09 25.61
C ALA A 278 -8.06 15.66 25.71
N VAL A 279 -7.31 15.63 24.60
CA VAL A 279 -5.94 16.18 24.55
C VAL A 279 -5.97 17.71 24.56
N GLN A 280 -6.88 18.36 23.83
CA GLN A 280 -6.97 19.83 23.78
C GLN A 280 -7.31 20.45 25.14
N VAL A 281 -8.19 19.82 25.92
CA VAL A 281 -8.60 20.33 27.24
C VAL A 281 -7.48 20.19 28.28
N LYS A 282 -6.68 19.12 28.19
CA LYS A 282 -5.74 18.73 29.25
C LYS A 282 -4.27 18.99 28.95
N CYS A 283 -3.89 19.23 27.69
CA CYS A 283 -2.49 19.38 27.29
C CYS A 283 -2.25 20.72 26.61
N SER A 284 -1.26 21.48 27.09
CA SER A 284 -1.10 22.89 26.74
C SER A 284 -0.21 23.18 25.53
N THR A 285 0.67 22.28 25.06
CA THR A 285 1.73 22.68 24.10
C THR A 285 2.06 21.73 22.94
N ASP A 286 1.83 20.41 23.03
CA ASP A 286 2.14 19.43 21.94
C ASP A 286 0.87 18.68 21.45
N ARG A 287 -0.16 19.46 21.10
CA ARG A 287 -1.54 18.98 20.96
C ARG A 287 -1.78 18.10 19.72
N ASN A 288 -1.10 18.40 18.62
CA ASN A 288 -1.44 17.79 17.33
C ASN A 288 -0.66 16.50 17.09
N ALA A 289 0.62 16.43 17.46
CA ALA A 289 1.44 15.24 17.20
C ALA A 289 0.95 14.00 17.98
N LEU A 290 0.57 14.15 19.25
CA LEU A 290 0.05 13.05 20.06
C LEU A 290 -1.32 12.59 19.55
N VAL A 291 -2.22 13.54 19.27
CA VAL A 291 -3.54 13.24 18.68
C VAL A 291 -3.39 12.48 17.39
N GLU A 292 -2.58 12.99 16.45
CA GLU A 292 -2.43 12.36 15.14
C GLU A 292 -1.80 10.97 15.28
N SER A 293 -0.85 10.74 16.21
CA SER A 293 -0.32 9.39 16.46
C SER A 293 -1.39 8.39 16.94
N ILE A 294 -2.28 8.80 17.85
CA ILE A 294 -3.33 7.94 18.42
C ILE A 294 -4.45 7.69 17.42
N VAL A 295 -4.84 8.73 16.67
CA VAL A 295 -5.87 8.63 15.62
C VAL A 295 -5.35 7.80 14.45
N GLN A 296 -4.09 7.95 14.06
CA GLN A 296 -3.48 7.19 12.97
C GLN A 296 -3.42 5.70 13.28
N GLN A 297 -3.04 5.32 14.51
CA GLN A 297 -3.04 3.92 14.95
C GLN A 297 -4.44 3.30 14.87
N ALA A 298 -5.50 4.09 15.07
CA ALA A 298 -6.87 3.62 14.95
C ALA A 298 -7.37 3.63 13.47
N LEU A 299 -6.84 4.51 12.61
CA LEU A 299 -7.12 4.52 11.16
C LEU A 299 -6.63 3.24 10.46
N GLU A 300 -5.51 2.67 10.93
CA GLU A 300 -4.96 1.39 10.43
C GLU A 300 -6.00 0.24 10.48
N PHE A 301 -7.00 0.33 11.36
CA PHE A 301 -8.05 -0.68 11.49
C PHE A 301 -9.27 -0.44 10.57
N VAL A 302 -9.47 0.78 10.08
CA VAL A 302 -10.67 1.20 9.33
C VAL A 302 -10.39 1.39 7.83
N GLY A 303 -9.13 1.65 7.46
CA GLY A 303 -8.70 1.88 6.08
C GLY A 303 -9.13 3.24 5.52
N ASN A 304 -8.62 3.61 4.34
CA ASN A 304 -8.85 4.91 3.67
C ASN A 304 -10.26 5.05 3.04
N HIS A 305 -11.28 4.39 3.61
CA HIS A 305 -12.62 4.32 3.02
C HIS A 305 -13.64 5.28 3.67
N CYS A 306 -13.20 6.09 4.64
CA CYS A 306 -14.06 6.93 5.47
C CYS A 306 -13.90 8.44 5.25
N ASP A 307 -13.28 8.87 4.14
CA ASP A 307 -12.93 10.29 3.89
C ASP A 307 -14.12 11.27 3.96
N ASN A 308 -15.33 10.80 3.69
CA ASN A 308 -16.56 11.62 3.73
C ASN A 308 -17.33 11.53 5.06
N TYR A 309 -16.85 10.72 6.01
CA TYR A 309 -17.55 10.39 7.27
C TYR A 309 -16.78 10.97 8.46
N TYR A 310 -16.82 12.30 8.61
CA TYR A 310 -16.25 12.99 9.76
C TYR A 310 -17.31 13.26 10.84
N TYR A 311 -16.86 13.55 12.06
CA TYR A 311 -17.71 13.90 13.19
C TYR A 311 -18.61 15.11 12.87
N GLY A 312 -19.92 14.97 13.04
CA GLY A 312 -20.90 16.03 12.73
C GLY A 312 -21.29 16.13 11.25
N SER A 313 -20.79 15.24 10.39
CA SER A 313 -21.30 15.17 9.00
C SER A 313 -22.78 14.76 8.98
N SER A 314 -23.51 15.21 7.95
CA SER A 314 -24.92 14.83 7.74
C SER A 314 -25.10 13.32 7.58
N LEU A 315 -24.07 12.63 7.05
CA LEU A 315 -24.04 11.17 6.88
C LEU A 315 -23.97 10.42 8.22
N CYS A 316 -23.38 11.03 9.25
CA CYS A 316 -23.30 10.45 10.60
C CYS A 316 -24.43 10.90 11.53
N SER A 317 -25.22 11.89 11.12
CA SER A 317 -26.30 12.48 11.93
C SER A 317 -27.63 11.71 11.82
N THR A 318 -27.73 10.72 10.94
CA THR A 318 -28.98 10.02 10.60
C THR A 318 -29.26 8.74 11.40
N ALA A 319 -28.35 8.30 12.28
CA ALA A 319 -28.49 7.00 12.94
C ALA A 319 -29.33 6.99 14.25
N ILE A 320 -29.71 8.15 14.80
CA ILE A 320 -30.64 8.22 15.94
C ILE A 320 -31.58 9.41 15.76
N SER A 321 -32.55 9.25 14.88
CA SER A 321 -33.81 9.99 14.98
C SER A 321 -34.94 8.99 14.86
N LEU A 322 -35.06 8.12 15.86
CA LEU A 322 -36.34 7.50 16.14
C LEU A 322 -37.32 8.64 16.49
N THR A 323 -38.10 9.00 15.46
CA THR A 323 -39.53 9.26 15.54
C THR A 323 -40.00 10.48 16.34
N SER A 324 -39.77 11.67 15.77
CA SER A 324 -40.70 12.80 15.93
C SER A 324 -42.15 12.41 15.60
N THR A 325 -42.37 11.35 14.80
CA THR A 325 -43.70 10.80 14.51
C THR A 325 -44.30 9.99 15.66
N GLN A 326 -43.51 9.37 16.54
CA GLN A 326 -44.06 8.68 17.72
C GLN A 326 -44.40 9.65 18.85
N ALA A 327 -43.65 10.75 18.99
CA ALA A 327 -44.03 11.84 19.91
C ALA A 327 -45.36 12.49 19.50
N VAL A 328 -45.60 12.69 18.20
CA VAL A 328 -46.88 13.21 17.68
C VAL A 328 -48.02 12.21 17.90
N MET A 329 -47.80 10.91 17.69
CA MET A 329 -48.85 9.90 17.94
C MET A 329 -49.17 9.73 19.44
N LEU A 330 -48.18 9.85 20.34
CA LEU A 330 -48.42 9.87 21.79
C LEU A 330 -49.13 11.14 22.24
N PHE A 331 -48.80 12.30 21.67
CA PHE A 331 -49.53 13.55 21.94
C PHE A 331 -50.98 13.47 21.43
N LEU A 332 -51.21 12.96 20.22
CA LEU A 332 -52.58 12.78 19.69
C LEU A 332 -53.38 11.77 20.50
N ALA A 333 -52.76 10.67 20.96
CA ALA A 333 -53.41 9.70 21.84
C ALA A 333 -53.79 10.32 23.19
N LEU A 334 -52.88 11.08 23.82
CA LEU A 334 -53.16 11.78 25.08
C LEU A 334 -54.25 12.85 24.95
N VAL A 335 -54.24 13.62 23.86
CA VAL A 335 -55.30 14.60 23.58
C VAL A 335 -56.65 13.90 23.39
N SER A 336 -56.70 12.79 22.65
CA SER A 336 -57.95 12.03 22.46
C SER A 336 -58.48 11.42 23.77
N ALA A 337 -57.60 10.97 24.66
CA ALA A 337 -57.98 10.44 25.96
C ALA A 337 -58.52 11.53 26.90
N CYS A 338 -57.99 12.76 26.84
CA CYS A 338 -58.51 13.88 27.63
C CYS A 338 -59.93 14.30 27.20
N PHE A 339 -60.23 14.27 25.90
CA PHE A 339 -61.58 14.59 25.42
C PHE A 339 -62.62 13.51 25.75
N ALA A 340 -62.21 12.25 25.89
CA ALA A 340 -63.13 11.15 26.23
C ALA A 340 -63.55 11.11 27.71
N VAL A 341 -62.85 11.82 28.61
CA VAL A 341 -63.16 11.87 30.05
C VAL A 341 -64.06 13.05 30.43
N GLN A 342 -64.32 13.97 29.50
CA GLN A 342 -65.16 15.17 29.73
C GLN A 342 -66.61 15.05 29.21
N HIS A 343 -67.02 13.88 28.73
CA HIS A 343 -68.41 13.51 28.45
C HIS A 343 -68.80 12.32 29.31
#